data_AF-A0A2R6IKT6-F1
#
_entry.id   AF-A0A2R6IKT6-F1
#
_cell.length_a   1.000
_cell.length_b   1.000
_cell.length_c   1.000
_cell.angle_alpha   90.00
_cell.angle_beta   90.00
_cell.angle_gamma   90.00
#
_symmetry.space_group_name_H-M   'P 1'
#
loop_
_entity.id
_entity.type
_entity.pdbx_description
1 polymer ?
#
loop_
_entity_poly.entity_id
_entity_poly.type
_entity_poly.pdbx_seq_one_letter_code
_entity_poly.pdbx_strand_id
1 'polypeptide(L)'
;MTYDTIDKAALAASGALMLIGIVVLGVVERLDGPPYGAAPVTNDAGEVVATPLVDPTLRTGLVIAGLVVLFVWGLYRMASARVEADDTRQTGVTAD
;
A
#
# COMPACT_ATOMS: atom_id res chain seq x y z
N MET A 1 22.93 -6.44 -3.23
CA MET A 1 21.75 -6.82 -2.43
C MET A 1 20.78 -7.50 -3.39
N THR A 2 20.63 -8.82 -3.29
CA THR A 2 19.75 -9.59 -4.17
C THR A 2 18.37 -9.71 -3.52
N TYR A 3 17.32 -9.43 -4.27
CA TYR A 3 15.94 -9.63 -3.84
C TYR A 3 15.50 -11.05 -4.17
N ASP A 4 15.00 -11.78 -3.18
CA ASP A 4 14.43 -13.10 -3.40
C ASP A 4 12.97 -13.03 -3.87
N THR A 5 12.34 -14.20 -4.04
CA THR A 5 10.94 -14.28 -4.49
C THR A 5 9.97 -13.65 -3.49
N ILE A 6 10.23 -13.77 -2.18
CA ILE A 6 9.38 -13.22 -1.12
C ILE A 6 9.49 -11.69 -1.12
N ASP A 7 10.70 -11.15 -1.26
CA ASP A 7 10.92 -9.71 -1.39
C ASP A 7 10.15 -9.13 -2.57
N LYS A 8 10.27 -9.78 -3.74
CA LYS A 8 9.56 -9.36 -4.94
C LYS A 8 8.04 -9.45 -4.76
N ALA A 9 7.54 -10.50 -4.11
CA ALA A 9 6.12 -10.66 -3.83
C ALA A 9 5.59 -9.56 -2.90
N ALA A 10 6.31 -9.25 -1.82
CA ALA A 10 5.94 -8.19 -0.88
C ALA A 10 5.89 -6.81 -1.55
N LEU A 11 6.92 -6.48 -2.35
CA LEU A 11 6.98 -5.23 -3.12
C LEU A 11 5.89 -5.15 -4.19
N ALA A 12 5.66 -6.24 -4.93
CA ALA A 12 4.62 -6.30 -5.96
C ALA A 12 3.21 -6.20 -5.36
N ALA A 13 2.95 -6.93 -4.27
CA ALA A 13 1.65 -6.91 -3.60
C ALA A 13 1.34 -5.54 -3.00
N SER A 14 2.29 -4.94 -2.27
CA SER A 14 2.11 -3.60 -1.70
C SER A 14 1.89 -2.54 -2.79
N GLY A 15 2.71 -2.57 -3.85
CA GLY A 15 2.56 -1.69 -5.01
C GLY A 15 1.21 -1.87 -5.72
N ALA A 16 0.79 -3.10 -5.95
CA ALA A 16 -0.49 -3.42 -6.58
C ALA A 16 -1.68 -2.91 -5.75
N LEU A 17 -1.67 -3.15 -4.43
CA LEU A 17 -2.73 -2.67 -3.53
C LEU A 17 -2.86 -1.15 -3.58
N MET A 18 -1.73 -0.43 -3.53
CA MET A 18 -1.72 1.04 -3.62
C MET A 18 -2.19 1.52 -5.00
N LEU A 19 -1.70 0.91 -6.09
CA LEU A 19 -2.11 1.28 -7.45
C LEU A 19 -3.59 1.04 -7.71
N ILE A 20 -4.15 -0.05 -7.20
CA ILE A 20 -5.58 -0.34 -7.30
C ILE A 20 -6.37 0.73 -6.54
N GLY A 21 -6.00 0.99 -5.29
CA GLY A 21 -6.66 1.98 -4.41
C GLY A 21 -6.66 3.40 -4.97
N ILE A 22 -5.54 3.82 -5.58
CA ILE A 22 -5.32 5.18 -6.06
C ILE A 22 -5.78 5.33 -7.51
N VAL A 23 -5.19 4.57 -8.42
CA VAL A 23 -5.28 4.82 -9.85
C VAL A 23 -6.44 4.05 -10.46
N VAL A 24 -6.52 2.73 -10.24
CA VAL A 24 -7.53 1.89 -10.92
C VAL A 24 -8.93 2.31 -10.50
N LEU A 25 -9.21 2.36 -9.20
CA LEU A 25 -10.50 2.83 -8.72
C LEU A 25 -10.74 4.29 -9.12
N GLY A 26 -9.70 5.14 -9.07
CA GLY A 26 -9.73 6.52 -9.58
C GLY A 26 -10.26 6.65 -11.01
N VAL A 27 -9.75 5.80 -11.91
CA VAL A 27 -10.17 5.75 -13.31
C VAL A 27 -11.60 5.23 -13.44
N VAL A 28 -11.96 4.18 -12.70
CA VAL A 28 -13.33 3.63 -12.71
C VAL A 28 -14.35 4.72 -12.33
N GLU A 29 -14.08 5.49 -11.28
CA GLU A 29 -14.96 6.60 -10.85
C GLU A 29 -15.07 7.70 -11.91
N ARG A 30 -13.96 8.03 -12.58
CA ARG A 30 -13.97 9.03 -13.66
C ARG A 30 -14.82 8.61 -14.85
N LEU A 31 -14.90 7.30 -15.12
CA LEU A 31 -15.72 6.76 -16.20
C LEU A 31 -17.21 6.69 -15.83
N ASP A 32 -17.52 6.53 -14.54
CA ASP A 32 -18.90 6.51 -14.04
C ASP A 32 -19.52 7.92 -14.00
N GLY A 33 -18.71 8.93 -13.70
CA GLY A 33 -19.12 10.33 -13.68
C GLY A 33 -19.11 10.94 -12.29
N PRO A 34 -19.64 12.16 -12.11
CA PRO A 34 -19.67 12.80 -10.80
C PRO A 34 -20.64 12.09 -9.85
N PRO A 35 -20.33 12.04 -8.54
CA PRO A 35 -19.31 12.83 -7.85
C PRO A 35 -17.95 12.14 -7.70
N TYR A 36 -16.86 12.85 -8.03
CA TYR A 36 -15.49 12.30 -7.98
C TYR A 36 -14.84 12.32 -6.59
N GLY A 37 -15.55 12.78 -5.56
CA GLY A 37 -15.02 13.00 -4.21
C GLY A 37 -15.92 12.39 -3.15
N ALA A 38 -15.41 12.24 -1.93
CA ALA A 38 -16.11 11.56 -0.84
C ALA A 38 -17.42 12.24 -0.38
N ALA A 39 -17.65 13.49 -0.79
CA ALA A 39 -18.85 14.23 -0.45
C ALA A 39 -19.99 13.91 -1.44
N PRO A 40 -21.18 13.54 -0.95
CA PRO A 40 -22.39 13.48 -1.78
C PRO A 40 -22.69 14.86 -2.39
N VAL A 41 -23.24 14.87 -3.60
CA VAL A 41 -23.72 16.11 -4.23
C VAL A 41 -25.17 16.31 -3.85
N THR A 42 -25.52 17.52 -3.40
CA THR A 42 -26.88 17.89 -2.99
C THR A 42 -27.49 18.93 -3.92
N ASN A 43 -28.82 18.93 -4.05
CA ASN A 43 -29.57 20.01 -4.69
C ASN A 43 -29.75 21.22 -3.74
N ASP A 44 -30.40 22.29 -4.22
CA ASP A 44 -30.67 23.51 -3.45
C ASP A 44 -31.56 23.27 -2.20
N ALA A 45 -32.29 22.15 -2.18
CA ALA A 45 -33.11 21.72 -1.05
C ALA A 45 -32.33 20.85 -0.03
N GLY A 46 -31.07 20.52 -0.33
CA GLY A 46 -30.22 19.66 0.52
C GLY A 46 -30.42 18.17 0.33
N GLU A 47 -31.17 17.74 -0.68
CA GLU A 47 -31.38 16.32 -1.00
C GLU A 47 -30.17 15.78 -1.78
N VAL A 48 -29.71 14.57 -1.43
CA VAL A 48 -28.59 13.91 -2.11
C VAL A 48 -29.04 13.43 -3.50
N VAL A 49 -28.41 13.96 -4.54
CA VAL A 49 -28.72 13.64 -5.94
C VAL A 49 -27.70 12.68 -6.57
N ALA A 50 -26.50 12.56 -6.00
CA ALA A 50 -25.50 11.62 -6.47
C ALA A 50 -24.49 11.26 -5.36
N THR A 51 -24.01 10.01 -5.37
CA THR A 51 -22.99 9.48 -4.45
C THR A 51 -21.89 8.77 -5.23
N PRO A 52 -20.66 8.70 -4.69
CA PRO A 52 -19.57 7.99 -5.34
C PRO A 52 -19.91 6.52 -5.55
N LEU A 53 -19.43 5.95 -6.66
CA LEU A 53 -19.63 4.53 -6.98
C LEU A 53 -18.86 3.63 -6.01
N VAL A 54 -17.62 4.00 -5.71
CA VAL A 54 -16.74 3.23 -4.83
C VAL A 54 -16.57 3.95 -3.50
N ASP A 55 -16.95 3.26 -2.42
CA ASP A 55 -16.83 3.76 -1.04
C ASP A 55 -15.40 4.28 -0.77
N PRO A 56 -15.24 5.53 -0.29
CA PRO A 56 -13.93 6.10 0.03
C PRO A 56 -13.12 5.24 1.01
N THR A 57 -13.78 4.57 1.94
CA THR A 57 -13.17 3.68 2.94
C THR A 57 -12.50 2.49 2.29
N LEU A 58 -13.10 1.91 1.24
CA LEU A 58 -12.49 0.79 0.51
C LEU A 58 -11.21 1.22 -0.22
N ARG A 59 -11.23 2.39 -0.85
CA ARG A 59 -10.05 2.96 -1.53
C ARG A 59 -8.92 3.20 -0.55
N THR A 60 -9.21 3.92 0.53
CA THR A 60 -8.22 4.22 1.56
C THR A 60 -7.74 2.95 2.25
N GLY A 61 -8.64 2.00 2.49
CA GLY A 61 -8.32 0.69 3.06
C GLY A 61 -7.31 -0.10 2.22
N LEU A 62 -7.46 -0.12 0.89
CA LEU A 62 -6.50 -0.75 -0.02
C LEU A 62 -5.12 -0.10 0.05
N VAL A 63 -5.07 1.23 0.08
CA VAL A 63 -3.80 1.96 0.20
C VAL A 63 -3.13 1.66 1.53
N ILE A 64 -3.89 1.71 2.63
CA ILE A 64 -3.38 1.37 3.97
C ILE A 64 -2.88 -0.07 4.00
N ALA A 65 -3.60 -1.03 3.42
CA ALA A 65 -3.16 -2.42 3.35
C ALA A 65 -1.82 -2.54 2.62
N GLY A 66 -1.65 -1.85 1.49
CA GLY A 66 -0.38 -1.81 0.76
C GLY A 66 0.76 -1.22 1.60
N LEU A 67 0.50 -0.12 2.33
CA LEU A 67 1.48 0.49 3.22
C LEU A 67 1.84 -0.41 4.40
N VAL A 68 0.88 -1.13 4.99
CA VAL A 68 1.13 -2.08 6.08
C VAL A 68 2.03 -3.22 5.60
N VAL A 69 1.75 -3.80 4.43
CA VAL A 69 2.61 -4.85 3.84
C VAL A 69 4.02 -4.33 3.62
N LEU A 70 4.15 -3.13 3.03
CA LEU A 70 5.45 -2.51 2.79
C LEU A 70 6.20 -2.22 4.10
N PHE A 71 5.50 -1.71 5.11
CA PHE A 71 6.07 -1.38 6.41
C PHE A 71 6.59 -2.62 7.13
N VAL A 72 5.79 -3.69 7.21
CA VAL A 72 6.19 -4.96 7.83
C VAL A 72 7.39 -5.57 7.10
N TRP A 73 7.36 -5.59 5.76
CA TRP A 73 8.50 -6.07 4.97
C TRP A 73 9.76 -5.23 5.21
N GLY A 74 9.64 -3.90 5.26
CA GLY A 74 10.75 -3.00 5.53
C GLY A 74 11.37 -3.23 6.92
N LEU A 75 10.54 -3.41 7.94
CA LEU A 75 11.00 -3.76 9.29
C LEU A 75 11.73 -5.11 9.31
N TYR A 76 11.15 -6.14 8.67
CA TYR A 76 11.78 -7.45 8.54
C TYR A 76 13.16 -7.34 7.89
N ARG A 77 13.25 -6.65 6.75
CA ARG A 77 14.51 -6.49 6.01
C ARG A 77 15.57 -5.75 6.83
N MET A 78 15.18 -4.70 7.54
CA MET A 78 16.08 -3.94 8.41
C MET A 78 16.58 -4.78 9.58
N ALA A 79 15.72 -5.60 10.19
CA ALA A 79 16.10 -6.50 11.28
C ALA A 79 17.08 -7.57 10.79
N SER A 80 16.78 -8.24 9.67
CA SER A 80 17.63 -9.30 9.12
C SER A 80 19.02 -8.78 8.72
N ALA A 81 19.12 -7.57 8.17
CA ALA A 81 20.40 -6.97 7.82
C ALA A 81 21.31 -6.72 9.04
N ARG A 82 20.72 -6.44 10.21
CA ARG A 82 21.49 -6.26 11.46
C ARG A 82 22.04 -7.60 11.99
N VAL A 83 21.23 -8.65 11.94
CA VAL A 83 21.63 -10.01 12.37
C VAL A 83 22.83 -10.50 11.54
N GLU A 84 22.76 -10.37 10.21
CA GLU A 84 23.84 -10.81 9.32
C GLU A 84 25.16 -10.04 9.57
N ALA A 85 25.07 -8.76 9.92
CA ALA A 85 26.23 -7.95 10.27
C ALA A 85 26.88 -8.38 11.60
N ASP A 86 26.10 -8.85 12.56
CA ASP A 86 26.60 -9.32 13.85
C ASP A 86 27.27 -10.71 13.74
N ASP A 87 26.67 -11.64 12.99
CA ASP A 87 27.26 -12.96 12.69
C ASP A 87 28.61 -12.84 11.99
N THR A 88 28.74 -11.91 11.03
CA THR A 88 29.99 -11.67 10.30
C THR A 88 31.10 -11.14 11.22
N ARG A 89 30.78 -10.30 12.22
CA ARG A 89 31.78 -9.85 13.21
C ARG A 89 32.24 -10.98 14.11
N GLN A 90 31.32 -11.84 14.56
CA GLN A 90 31.64 -12.88 15.53
C GLN A 90 32.54 -13.97 14.93
N THR A 91 32.29 -14.35 13.67
CA THR A 91 33.12 -15.31 12.94
C THR A 91 34.53 -14.80 12.63
N GLY A 92 34.69 -13.50 12.38
CA GLY A 92 36.01 -12.89 12.19
C GLY A 92 36.87 -12.87 13.45
N VAL A 93 36.27 -12.70 14.64
CA VAL A 93 36.98 -12.68 15.93
C VAL A 93 37.48 -14.07 16.35
N THR A 94 36.82 -15.15 15.92
CA THR A 94 37.23 -16.53 16.26
C THR A 94 38.29 -17.11 15.33
N ALA A 95 38.63 -16.42 14.24
CA ALA A 95 39.56 -16.89 13.22
C ALA A 95 41.01 -16.37 13.42
N ASP A 96 41.25 -15.52 14.43
CA ASP A 96 42.56 -15.00 14.85
C ASP A 96 43.15 -15.75 16.06
#